data_AF-A0A419F8A6-F1
#
_entry.id   AF-A0A419F8A6-F1
#
_cell.length_a   1.000
_cell.length_b   1.000
_cell.length_c   1.000
_cell.angle_alpha   90.00
_cell.angle_beta   90.00
_cell.angle_gamma   90.00
#
_symmetry.space_group_name_H-M   'P 1'
#
loop_
_entity.id
_entity.type
_entity.pdbx_description
1 polymer ?
#
loop_
_entity_poly.entity_id
_entity_poly.type
_entity_poly.pdbx_seq_one_letter_code
_entity_poly.pdbx_strand_id
1 'polypeptide(L)'
;MQMLKVCLLLGFLVVFGVTAAWGTTLHVPTGYTTIQAAINAAVNLDTVLVDTGVYHGSVDLMGKDLVITSHYLFSADTTDILNTVLDGDSSGSVVVMTSGESEAALVLGFTIRNGSGHLYQPGYGDFYVGGGFYLINASPRIRSNVIQENYALDGGGGIFSDGGDPVIELNTIVNNATGSPGCGAGMLLKNSDEAVVDSNYIEFNFAGHGGGIALKHSHATITRNVISYNTAMGDGGGMRLYTESNPTIINNTISHNCAAAYSGGGMQVVDGSAPIFMNNIISYTACGGGFAVAGICAPVLSYNLFHENTGGDYLNVLPGTGDLTGNPAYVGGTPYDYHLTAPSAAISSGNPDPQYNDPDGTRNDCGAFYYPSGPATPVVLAAFTASSSLQGVTLTWTTASEIESYGWVVQRMDEAGSWAAVSPLIAAHGSSVEPHDYTYTDATAQAGCAYRYRLEQIDLDGSATYSPEVTATVPALALDFGLQPNYPNPFNPETAIVYTLPEATPVYLAVYDAAGRFVQELASGLRPAGTHQVTWNAGNLPSGTYLCRLQAGSLAFTRPLTLIK
;
A
#
# COMPACT_ATOMS: atom_id res chain seq x y z
N MET A 1 37.29 -4.63 20.13
CA MET A 1 37.85 -3.78 19.06
C MET A 1 36.70 -3.50 18.10
N GLN A 2 35.66 -2.79 18.55
CA GLN A 2 35.51 -1.33 18.46
C GLN A 2 35.63 -0.81 17.02
N MET A 3 34.46 -0.41 16.48
CA MET A 3 34.23 0.51 15.36
C MET A 3 34.73 0.13 13.97
N LEU A 4 33.95 0.58 12.98
CA LEU A 4 34.23 0.67 11.55
C LEU A 4 33.88 -0.57 10.70
N LYS A 5 32.67 -0.55 10.12
CA LYS A 5 32.38 -0.82 8.68
C LYS A 5 30.87 -0.80 8.42
N VAL A 6 30.28 0.39 8.51
CA VAL A 6 29.04 0.76 7.81
C VAL A 6 29.41 2.01 7.02
N CYS A 7 29.85 1.82 5.78
CA CYS A 7 30.08 2.85 4.77
C CYS A 7 30.16 2.14 3.42
N LEU A 8 29.08 2.17 2.62
CA LEU A 8 29.11 2.17 1.15
C LEU A 8 27.67 2.16 0.61
N LEU A 9 27.01 3.32 0.63
CA LEU A 9 26.14 3.77 -0.46
C LEU A 9 26.02 5.29 -0.33
N LEU A 10 26.94 6.02 -0.98
CA LEU A 10 26.87 7.45 -1.31
C LEU A 10 28.18 7.84 -2.02
N GLY A 11 28.09 8.05 -3.33
CA GLY A 11 29.01 8.88 -4.11
C GLY A 11 28.14 9.53 -5.19
N PHE A 12 27.83 10.82 -5.12
CA PHE A 12 28.81 11.91 -5.25
C PHE A 12 28.54 13.08 -4.27
N LEU A 13 29.62 13.75 -3.91
CA LEU A 13 29.79 14.74 -2.84
C LEU A 13 29.28 16.14 -3.22
N VAL A 14 28.48 16.77 -2.36
CA VAL A 14 28.71 18.18 -1.95
C VAL A 14 28.52 18.27 -0.44
N VAL A 15 29.56 18.81 0.20
CA VAL A 15 29.70 19.00 1.65
C VAL A 15 28.76 20.11 2.12
N PHE A 16 27.80 19.77 2.99
CA PHE A 16 27.46 20.56 4.19
C PHE A 16 26.86 19.62 5.23
N GLY A 17 27.36 19.71 6.46
CA GLY A 17 26.92 18.86 7.57
C GLY A 17 25.46 19.09 7.91
N VAL A 18 24.61 18.14 7.53
CA VAL A 18 23.30 17.93 8.13
C VAL A 18 23.24 16.44 8.44
N THR A 19 23.18 16.10 9.73
CA THR A 19 22.79 14.74 10.13
C THR A 19 21.38 14.52 9.61
N ALA A 20 21.20 13.68 8.58
CA ALA A 20 19.88 13.21 8.19
C ALA A 20 19.28 12.46 9.39
N ALA A 21 18.37 13.13 10.10
CA ALA A 21 17.55 12.47 11.10
C ALA A 21 16.61 11.53 10.34
N TRP A 22 16.64 10.25 10.67
CA TRP A 22 15.70 9.28 10.12
C TRP A 22 14.34 9.58 10.76
N GLY A 23 13.28 9.60 9.94
CA GLY A 23 11.92 9.77 10.43
C GLY A 23 11.56 8.69 11.45
N THR A 24 10.86 9.09 12.50
CA THR A 24 10.31 8.20 13.52
C THR A 24 8.92 7.71 13.13
N THR A 25 8.53 6.54 13.63
CA THR A 25 7.18 6.00 13.43
C THR A 25 6.31 6.28 14.64
N LEU A 26 5.21 6.99 14.42
CA LEU A 26 4.18 7.30 15.41
C LEU A 26 2.98 6.38 15.17
N HIS A 27 2.59 5.61 16.19
CA HIS A 27 1.54 4.62 16.07
C HIS A 27 0.19 5.16 16.57
N VAL A 28 -0.87 4.87 15.82
CA VAL A 28 -2.26 5.26 16.14
C VAL A 28 -3.12 3.97 16.14
N PRO A 29 -3.87 3.66 17.21
CA PRO A 29 -4.06 4.45 18.42
C PRO A 29 -2.96 4.26 19.48
N THR A 30 -2.01 3.35 19.24
CA THR A 30 -1.00 2.97 20.23
C THR A 30 0.05 4.07 20.41
N GLY A 31 -0.18 5.00 21.33
CA GLY A 31 0.74 6.12 21.61
C GLY A 31 0.09 7.48 21.34
N TYR A 32 -0.77 7.54 20.34
CA TYR A 32 -1.60 8.71 20.03
C TYR A 32 -3.04 8.28 19.80
N THR A 33 -3.99 8.85 20.55
CA THR A 33 -5.41 8.44 20.46
C THR A 33 -6.08 8.83 19.14
N THR A 34 -5.52 9.77 18.38
CA THR A 34 -6.04 10.22 17.09
C THR A 34 -4.91 10.45 16.10
N ILE A 35 -5.24 10.37 14.80
CA ILE A 35 -4.29 10.62 13.71
C ILE A 35 -3.77 12.07 13.79
N GLN A 36 -4.65 13.05 14.02
CA GLN A 36 -4.22 14.44 14.16
C GLN A 36 -3.28 14.65 15.35
N ALA A 37 -3.45 13.92 16.46
CA ALA A 37 -2.54 14.04 17.59
C ALA A 37 -1.12 13.52 17.24
N ALA A 38 -1.03 12.46 16.46
CA ALA A 38 0.25 11.98 15.93
C ALA A 38 0.86 13.01 14.96
N ILE A 39 0.09 13.54 14.00
CA ILE A 39 0.57 14.57 13.07
C ILE A 39 1.05 15.81 13.81
N ASN A 40 0.33 16.26 14.84
CA ASN A 40 0.73 17.42 15.64
C ASN A 40 2.11 17.23 16.28
N ALA A 41 2.42 15.99 16.73
CA ALA A 41 3.70 15.63 17.34
C ALA A 41 4.81 15.33 16.33
N ALA A 42 4.46 14.88 15.12
CA ALA A 42 5.38 14.51 14.06
C ALA A 42 6.14 15.73 13.51
N VAL A 43 7.32 15.47 12.94
CA VAL A 43 8.11 16.39 12.11
C VAL A 43 8.28 15.81 10.71
N ASN A 44 8.72 16.62 9.75
CA ASN A 44 8.93 16.16 8.38
C ASN A 44 9.76 14.86 8.32
N LEU A 45 9.38 13.98 7.38
CA LEU A 45 9.90 12.64 7.15
C LEU A 45 9.48 11.58 8.19
N ASP A 46 8.76 11.95 9.26
CA ASP A 46 8.14 10.96 10.15
C ASP A 46 7.04 10.16 9.44
N THR A 47 6.77 8.97 9.96
CA THR A 47 5.66 8.11 9.54
C THR A 47 4.58 8.07 10.62
N VAL A 48 3.33 8.33 10.27
CA VAL A 48 2.16 8.05 11.10
C VAL A 48 1.56 6.73 10.63
N LEU A 49 1.78 5.66 11.40
CA LEU A 49 1.26 4.32 11.13
C LEU A 49 -0.06 4.11 11.87
N VAL A 50 -1.12 3.83 11.11
CA VAL A 50 -2.49 3.73 11.61
C VAL A 50 -2.94 2.27 11.61
N ASP A 51 -3.28 1.76 12.79
CA ASP A 51 -3.86 0.43 12.97
C ASP A 51 -5.28 0.38 12.40
N THR A 52 -5.74 -0.80 12.01
CA THR A 52 -7.10 -1.01 11.48
C THR A 52 -8.18 -0.42 12.40
N GLY A 53 -9.15 0.28 11.84
CA GLY A 53 -10.22 0.94 12.57
C GLY A 53 -10.92 2.01 11.73
N VAL A 54 -11.96 2.60 12.30
CA VAL A 54 -12.64 3.78 11.74
C VAL A 54 -12.23 5.01 12.54
N TYR A 55 -11.62 5.97 11.86
CA TYR A 55 -11.11 7.21 12.40
C TYR A 55 -11.96 8.36 11.89
N HIS A 56 -12.62 9.02 12.83
CA HIS A 56 -13.63 10.03 12.56
C HIS A 56 -13.03 11.44 12.49
N GLY A 57 -13.56 12.24 11.56
CA GLY A 57 -13.21 13.64 11.36
C GLY A 57 -12.13 13.88 10.31
N SER A 58 -11.76 15.15 10.16
CA SER A 58 -10.77 15.62 9.19
C SER A 58 -9.34 15.49 9.73
N VAL A 59 -8.39 15.22 8.83
CA VAL A 59 -6.96 15.16 9.11
C VAL A 59 -6.23 16.20 8.25
N ASP A 60 -5.47 17.08 8.89
CA ASP A 60 -4.67 18.13 8.27
C ASP A 60 -3.18 17.86 8.49
N LEU A 61 -2.39 17.79 7.41
CA LEU A 61 -0.95 17.55 7.46
C LEU A 61 -0.14 18.79 7.86
N MET A 62 -0.76 19.97 7.87
CA MET A 62 -0.18 21.21 8.39
C MET A 62 1.15 21.61 7.73
N GLY A 63 1.30 21.34 6.43
CA GLY A 63 2.51 21.68 5.65
C GLY A 63 3.69 20.76 5.91
N LYS A 64 3.46 19.59 6.53
CA LYS A 64 4.51 18.63 6.83
C LYS A 64 4.60 17.54 5.77
N ASP A 65 5.82 17.24 5.34
CA ASP A 65 6.11 16.12 4.47
C ASP A 65 6.15 14.82 5.29
N LEU A 66 4.97 14.28 5.60
CA LEU A 66 4.79 13.05 6.39
C LEU A 66 4.41 11.89 5.49
N VAL A 67 4.77 10.67 5.91
CA VAL A 67 4.11 9.46 5.43
C VAL A 67 2.98 9.14 6.40
N ILE A 68 1.73 9.24 5.97
CA ILE A 68 0.60 8.69 6.72
C ILE A 68 0.14 7.42 6.02
N THR A 69 0.06 6.31 6.76
CA THR A 69 -0.23 5.01 6.15
C THR A 69 -0.90 4.02 7.09
N SER A 70 -1.68 3.09 6.53
CA SER A 70 -2.12 1.89 7.23
C SER A 70 -1.02 0.83 7.24
N HIS A 71 -1.34 -0.37 7.73
CA HIS A 71 -0.43 -1.52 7.63
C HIS A 71 -0.21 -2.01 6.19
N TYR A 72 -0.99 -1.52 5.21
CA TYR A 72 -0.84 -1.85 3.79
C TYR A 72 0.60 -1.65 3.28
N LEU A 73 1.30 -0.61 3.76
CA LEU A 73 2.71 -0.37 3.38
C LEU A 73 3.62 -1.59 3.66
N PHE A 74 3.32 -2.35 4.70
CA PHE A 74 4.15 -3.47 5.17
C PHE A 74 3.55 -4.83 4.82
N SER A 75 2.23 -4.91 4.71
CA SER A 75 1.51 -6.16 4.50
C SER A 75 1.17 -6.43 3.04
N ALA A 76 1.09 -5.36 2.24
CA ALA A 76 0.51 -5.29 0.90
C ALA A 76 -0.86 -5.99 0.75
N ASP A 77 -1.54 -6.24 1.87
CA ASP A 77 -2.87 -6.83 1.92
C ASP A 77 -3.91 -5.71 1.77
N THR A 78 -4.66 -5.73 0.67
CA THR A 78 -5.70 -4.73 0.40
C THR A 78 -6.77 -4.65 1.49
N THR A 79 -6.91 -5.69 2.33
CA THR A 79 -7.83 -5.65 3.48
C THR A 79 -7.41 -4.61 4.52
N ASP A 80 -6.12 -4.25 4.62
CA ASP A 80 -5.68 -3.15 5.49
C ASP A 80 -6.20 -1.79 4.99
N ILE A 81 -6.31 -1.61 3.68
CA ILE A 81 -6.93 -0.43 3.07
C ILE A 81 -8.42 -0.38 3.43
N LEU A 82 -9.11 -1.50 3.24
CA LEU A 82 -10.55 -1.60 3.49
C LEU A 82 -10.92 -1.43 4.98
N ASN A 83 -10.04 -1.90 5.88
CA ASN A 83 -10.28 -1.89 7.32
C ASN A 83 -9.69 -0.67 8.05
N THR A 84 -8.91 0.16 7.37
CA THR A 84 -8.36 1.41 7.93
C THR A 84 -9.05 2.60 7.27
N VAL A 85 -10.13 3.05 7.90
CA VAL A 85 -11.07 4.01 7.34
C VAL A 85 -10.87 5.39 7.96
N LEU A 86 -10.62 6.39 7.12
CA LEU A 86 -10.76 7.80 7.45
C LEU A 86 -12.18 8.24 7.04
N ASP A 87 -13.01 8.58 8.01
CA ASP A 87 -14.43 8.90 7.84
C ASP A 87 -14.69 10.38 8.17
N GLY A 88 -15.09 11.16 7.17
CA GLY A 88 -15.33 12.60 7.32
C GLY A 88 -16.58 12.97 8.10
N ASP A 89 -17.43 12.01 8.49
CA ASP A 89 -18.70 12.25 9.21
C ASP A 89 -19.61 13.29 8.55
N SER A 90 -19.58 13.37 7.21
CA SER A 90 -20.28 14.40 6.44
C SER A 90 -19.91 15.83 6.85
N SER A 91 -18.70 16.05 7.36
CA SER A 91 -18.24 17.33 7.90
C SER A 91 -16.89 17.74 7.31
N GLY A 92 -16.94 18.48 6.20
CA GLY A 92 -15.74 18.99 5.55
C GLY A 92 -15.03 17.91 4.72
N SER A 93 -13.78 18.20 4.34
CA SER A 93 -12.91 17.24 3.66
C SER A 93 -12.29 16.24 4.63
N VAL A 94 -12.13 14.99 4.19
CA VAL A 94 -11.51 13.96 5.03
C VAL A 94 -10.02 14.22 5.25
N VAL A 95 -9.30 14.59 4.19
CA VAL A 95 -7.87 14.93 4.23
C VAL A 95 -7.65 16.34 3.68
N VAL A 96 -6.88 17.14 4.40
CA VAL A 96 -6.61 18.55 4.09
C VAL A 96 -5.10 18.77 3.99
N MET A 97 -4.68 19.45 2.92
CA MET A 97 -3.28 19.87 2.70
C MET A 97 -3.28 21.24 2.03
N THR A 98 -2.97 22.28 2.81
CA THR A 98 -3.15 23.68 2.37
C THR A 98 -1.95 24.56 2.70
N SER A 99 -0.85 23.95 3.12
CA SER A 99 0.28 24.65 3.73
C SER A 99 1.61 24.36 3.04
N GLY A 100 1.57 23.94 1.77
CA GLY A 100 2.76 23.76 0.92
C GLY A 100 3.40 22.37 1.04
N GLU A 101 2.63 21.35 1.38
CA GLU A 101 3.07 19.95 1.36
C GLU A 101 3.65 19.60 -0.03
N SER A 102 4.82 18.97 -0.05
CA SER A 102 5.52 18.61 -1.28
C SER A 102 5.24 17.16 -1.69
N GLU A 103 5.87 16.69 -2.77
CA GLU A 103 5.80 15.29 -3.22
C GLU A 103 6.29 14.30 -2.14
N ALA A 104 7.05 14.76 -1.14
CA ALA A 104 7.47 13.93 -0.02
C ALA A 104 6.34 13.63 0.98
N ALA A 105 5.24 14.40 0.98
CA ALA A 105 4.03 14.06 1.73
C ALA A 105 3.29 12.91 1.03
N LEU A 106 3.00 11.83 1.76
CA LEU A 106 2.40 10.61 1.22
C LEU A 106 1.20 10.16 2.05
N VAL A 107 0.05 10.00 1.40
CA VAL A 107 -1.14 9.33 1.96
C VAL A 107 -1.32 7.99 1.28
N LEU A 108 -1.17 6.91 2.04
CA LEU A 108 -1.08 5.55 1.51
C LEU A 108 -1.95 4.54 2.26
N GLY A 109 -2.79 3.83 1.53
CA GLY A 109 -3.40 2.60 2.03
C GLY A 109 -4.63 2.81 2.90
N PHE A 110 -5.49 3.78 2.61
CA PHE A 110 -6.71 4.02 3.39
C PHE A 110 -7.99 3.91 2.57
N THR A 111 -9.10 3.58 3.25
CA THR A 111 -10.43 3.96 2.78
C THR A 111 -10.74 5.38 3.25
N ILE A 112 -11.13 6.27 2.33
CA ILE A 112 -11.38 7.69 2.58
C ILE A 112 -12.80 8.00 2.13
N ARG A 113 -13.70 8.30 3.08
CA ARG A 113 -15.13 8.40 2.79
C ARG A 113 -15.91 9.43 3.60
N ASN A 114 -17.14 9.67 3.16
CA ASN A 114 -18.13 10.52 3.81
C ASN A 114 -17.65 11.96 4.05
N GLY A 115 -16.71 12.48 3.26
CA GLY A 115 -16.46 13.92 3.24
C GLY A 115 -17.59 14.69 2.56
N SER A 116 -17.83 15.92 2.97
CA SER A 116 -18.85 16.82 2.41
C SER A 116 -18.28 18.09 1.74
N GLY A 117 -16.95 18.20 1.68
CA GLY A 117 -16.21 19.28 1.02
C GLY A 117 -15.86 20.44 1.95
N HIS A 118 -14.70 21.05 1.73
CA HIS A 118 -14.20 22.19 2.50
C HIS A 118 -14.62 23.51 1.85
N LEU A 119 -14.78 24.55 2.67
CA LEU A 119 -15.00 25.91 2.21
C LEU A 119 -13.77 26.42 1.44
N TYR A 120 -13.98 26.80 0.19
CA TYR A 120 -13.00 27.36 -0.73
C TYR A 120 -13.45 28.76 -1.18
N GLN A 121 -12.56 29.75 -1.02
CA GLN A 121 -12.88 31.17 -1.18
C GLN A 121 -11.88 31.88 -2.12
N PRO A 122 -12.03 31.74 -3.45
CA PRO A 122 -11.13 32.35 -4.43
C PRO A 122 -11.34 33.87 -4.62
N GLY A 123 -12.10 34.53 -3.76
CA GLY A 123 -12.35 35.98 -3.81
C GLY A 123 -13.52 36.42 -4.69
N TYR A 124 -14.27 35.48 -5.30
CA TYR A 124 -15.47 35.78 -6.09
C TYR A 124 -16.71 34.96 -5.67
N GLY A 125 -16.62 34.19 -4.59
CA GLY A 125 -17.70 33.37 -4.06
C GLY A 125 -17.20 32.39 -3.01
N ASP A 126 -18.15 31.73 -2.35
CA ASP A 126 -17.93 30.65 -1.41
C ASP A 126 -18.34 29.34 -2.08
N PHE A 127 -17.46 28.36 -2.07
CA PHE A 127 -17.67 27.06 -2.71
C PHE A 127 -17.30 25.94 -1.73
N TYR A 128 -17.93 24.78 -1.84
CA TYR A 128 -17.58 23.59 -1.09
C TYR A 128 -17.00 22.53 -2.02
N VAL A 129 -15.72 22.22 -1.85
CA VAL A 129 -14.95 21.38 -2.77
C VAL A 129 -14.12 20.34 -2.03
N GLY A 130 -13.73 19.26 -2.72
CA GLY A 130 -12.75 18.30 -2.19
C GLY A 130 -13.29 17.41 -1.09
N GLY A 131 -14.35 16.63 -1.34
CA GLY A 131 -14.96 15.80 -0.29
C GLY A 131 -13.96 14.85 0.37
N GLY A 132 -13.26 14.02 -0.40
CA GLY A 132 -12.19 13.17 0.14
C GLY A 132 -10.94 14.00 0.48
N PHE A 133 -10.35 14.65 -0.52
CA PHE A 133 -9.14 15.46 -0.41
C PHE A 133 -9.39 16.91 -0.81
N TYR A 134 -8.86 17.83 0.01
CA TYR A 134 -8.79 19.25 -0.30
C TYR A 134 -7.35 19.74 -0.29
N LEU A 135 -6.83 20.02 -1.48
CA LEU A 135 -5.44 20.41 -1.72
C LEU A 135 -5.36 21.85 -2.24
N ILE A 136 -4.61 22.72 -1.57
CA ILE A 136 -4.39 24.11 -1.99
C ILE A 136 -2.88 24.41 -1.97
N ASN A 137 -2.32 24.72 -3.14
CA ASN A 137 -0.89 24.96 -3.33
C ASN A 137 -0.02 23.84 -2.71
N ALA A 138 -0.48 22.59 -2.85
CA ALA A 138 0.15 21.40 -2.29
C ALA A 138 0.30 20.32 -3.37
N SER A 139 1.43 19.63 -3.36
CA SER A 139 1.81 18.64 -4.38
C SER A 139 2.11 17.25 -3.76
N PRO A 140 1.23 16.69 -2.91
CA PRO A 140 1.47 15.41 -2.25
C PRO A 140 1.39 14.22 -3.20
N ARG A 141 1.88 13.07 -2.73
CA ARG A 141 1.57 11.76 -3.29
C ARG A 141 0.34 11.16 -2.62
N ILE A 142 -0.66 10.80 -3.42
CA ILE A 142 -1.87 10.09 -2.99
C ILE A 142 -1.84 8.73 -3.68
N ARG A 143 -1.58 7.67 -2.91
CA ARG A 143 -1.28 6.35 -3.47
C ARG A 143 -2.08 5.23 -2.83
N SER A 144 -2.58 4.28 -3.62
CA SER A 144 -3.20 3.04 -3.13
C SER A 144 -4.27 3.26 -2.06
N ASN A 145 -5.16 4.23 -2.29
CA ASN A 145 -6.31 4.47 -1.42
C ASN A 145 -7.62 4.05 -2.12
N VAL A 146 -8.63 3.75 -1.32
CA VAL A 146 -10.03 3.66 -1.78
C VAL A 146 -10.74 4.95 -1.38
N ILE A 147 -10.96 5.84 -2.34
CA ILE A 147 -11.58 7.15 -2.14
C ILE A 147 -13.03 7.04 -2.59
N GLN A 148 -13.95 6.92 -1.64
CA GLN A 148 -15.32 6.56 -1.96
C GLN A 148 -16.39 7.33 -1.19
N GLU A 149 -17.58 7.44 -1.78
CA GLU A 149 -18.77 7.98 -1.10
C GLU A 149 -18.54 9.39 -0.53
N ASN A 150 -17.65 10.16 -1.15
CA ASN A 150 -17.43 11.55 -0.79
C ASN A 150 -18.30 12.45 -1.66
N TYR A 151 -18.74 13.55 -1.06
CA TYR A 151 -19.58 14.54 -1.70
C TYR A 151 -18.93 15.92 -1.59
N ALA A 152 -19.08 16.73 -2.63
CA ALA A 152 -18.78 18.16 -2.56
C ALA A 152 -19.84 18.95 -3.34
N LEU A 153 -20.30 20.09 -2.82
CA LEU A 153 -21.36 20.84 -3.51
C LEU A 153 -20.92 21.34 -4.90
N ASP A 154 -19.68 21.83 -5.01
CA ASP A 154 -19.22 22.60 -6.17
C ASP A 154 -18.15 21.90 -7.01
N GLY A 155 -17.43 20.91 -6.48
CA GLY A 155 -16.48 20.14 -7.28
C GLY A 155 -15.50 19.28 -6.50
N GLY A 156 -14.85 18.33 -7.18
CA GLY A 156 -13.87 17.45 -6.57
C GLY A 156 -14.48 16.59 -5.46
N GLY A 157 -15.52 15.82 -5.76
CA GLY A 157 -16.18 14.97 -4.77
C GLY A 157 -15.18 14.06 -4.05
N GLY A 158 -14.35 13.35 -4.81
CA GLY A 158 -13.20 12.59 -4.30
C GLY A 158 -12.02 13.50 -4.00
N ILE A 159 -11.43 14.13 -5.02
CA ILE A 159 -10.22 14.95 -4.88
C ILE A 159 -10.43 16.33 -5.50
N PHE A 160 -10.08 17.38 -4.77
CA PHE A 160 -9.92 18.74 -5.31
C PHE A 160 -8.48 19.22 -5.11
N SER A 161 -7.87 19.75 -6.17
CA SER A 161 -6.59 20.45 -6.12
C SER A 161 -6.66 21.80 -6.81
N ASP A 162 -6.10 22.83 -6.19
CA ASP A 162 -5.89 24.16 -6.79
C ASP A 162 -4.46 24.67 -6.56
N GLY A 163 -3.75 24.95 -7.66
CA GLY A 163 -2.42 25.58 -7.62
C GLY A 163 -1.27 24.67 -7.20
N GLY A 164 -1.53 23.37 -7.04
CA GLY A 164 -0.52 22.35 -6.74
C GLY A 164 -0.53 21.21 -7.77
N ASP A 165 0.53 20.41 -7.73
CA ASP A 165 0.84 19.36 -8.70
C ASP A 165 0.92 17.99 -8.01
N PRO A 166 -0.20 17.46 -7.48
CA PRO A 166 -0.20 16.18 -6.80
C PRO A 166 0.12 15.04 -7.76
N VAL A 167 0.71 13.98 -7.21
CA VAL A 167 0.85 12.68 -7.86
C VAL A 167 -0.22 11.75 -7.31
N ILE A 168 -1.19 11.40 -8.14
CA ILE A 168 -2.35 10.58 -7.80
C ILE A 168 -2.20 9.26 -8.54
N GLU A 169 -1.88 8.20 -7.81
CA GLU A 169 -1.55 6.91 -8.44
C GLU A 169 -2.09 5.68 -7.72
N LEU A 170 -2.47 4.65 -8.48
CA LEU A 170 -2.94 3.36 -7.94
C LEU A 170 -4.12 3.47 -6.98
N ASN A 171 -4.94 4.52 -7.09
CA ASN A 171 -6.13 4.67 -6.24
C ASN A 171 -7.36 4.09 -6.93
N THR A 172 -8.32 3.67 -6.11
CA THR A 172 -9.70 3.41 -6.52
C THR A 172 -10.57 4.58 -6.08
N ILE A 173 -11.01 5.42 -7.02
CA ILE A 173 -11.82 6.62 -6.79
C ILE A 173 -13.24 6.33 -7.28
N VAL A 174 -14.13 5.97 -6.35
CA VAL A 174 -15.40 5.33 -6.71
C VAL A 174 -16.61 5.90 -5.98
N ASN A 175 -17.75 6.03 -6.65
CA ASN A 175 -19.01 6.49 -6.03
C ASN A 175 -18.91 7.85 -5.32
N ASN A 176 -18.03 8.74 -5.79
CA ASN A 176 -18.00 10.12 -5.32
C ASN A 176 -18.98 10.95 -6.14
N ALA A 177 -19.48 12.04 -5.55
CA ALA A 177 -20.49 12.86 -6.19
C ALA A 177 -20.24 14.36 -5.99
N THR A 178 -20.78 15.17 -6.91
CA THR A 178 -20.92 16.61 -6.70
C THR A 178 -22.36 17.08 -6.78
N GLY A 179 -22.63 18.26 -6.23
CA GLY A 179 -23.83 19.01 -6.58
C GLY A 179 -23.83 19.42 -8.06
N SER A 180 -24.95 20.00 -8.52
CA SER A 180 -25.07 20.61 -9.84
C SER A 180 -25.07 22.13 -9.69
N PRO A 181 -24.21 22.88 -10.41
CA PRO A 181 -23.47 22.49 -11.61
C PRO A 181 -22.02 22.02 -11.35
N GLY A 182 -21.73 21.43 -10.19
CA GLY A 182 -20.38 21.05 -9.78
C GLY A 182 -19.66 20.10 -10.75
N CYS A 183 -18.33 20.16 -10.73
CA CYS A 183 -17.47 19.46 -11.69
C CYS A 183 -16.50 18.45 -11.04
N GLY A 184 -16.18 17.36 -11.75
CA GLY A 184 -15.09 16.47 -11.36
C GLY A 184 -15.42 15.66 -10.11
N ALA A 185 -16.43 14.79 -10.17
CA ALA A 185 -16.85 14.06 -8.97
C ALA A 185 -15.80 13.06 -8.51
N GLY A 186 -15.10 12.37 -9.42
CA GLY A 186 -13.89 11.64 -9.05
C GLY A 186 -12.79 12.61 -8.61
N MET A 187 -12.40 13.52 -9.51
CA MET A 187 -11.44 14.58 -9.19
C MET A 187 -11.62 15.85 -10.02
N LEU A 188 -11.28 16.99 -9.42
CA LEU A 188 -11.13 18.29 -10.08
C LEU A 188 -9.72 18.83 -9.81
N LEU A 189 -8.90 18.93 -10.86
CA LEU A 189 -7.61 19.60 -10.81
C LEU A 189 -7.74 20.99 -11.43
N LYS A 190 -7.24 22.00 -10.74
CA LYS A 190 -7.34 23.39 -11.15
C LYS A 190 -5.98 24.07 -11.02
N ASN A 191 -5.59 24.84 -12.02
CA ASN A 191 -4.32 25.57 -12.02
C ASN A 191 -3.11 24.65 -11.69
N SER A 192 -3.11 23.43 -12.24
CA SER A 192 -2.01 22.48 -12.07
C SER A 192 -1.19 22.43 -13.35
N ASP A 193 0.12 22.63 -13.25
CA ASP A 193 1.01 22.68 -14.40
C ASP A 193 1.62 21.30 -14.70
N GLU A 194 1.87 20.49 -13.67
CA GLU A 194 2.63 19.23 -13.77
C GLU A 194 2.04 18.07 -12.95
N ALA A 195 0.79 18.19 -12.47
CA ALA A 195 0.11 17.09 -11.77
C ALA A 195 0.14 15.77 -12.56
N VAL A 196 0.28 14.65 -11.86
CA VAL A 196 0.33 13.30 -12.44
C VAL A 196 -0.87 12.50 -11.96
N VAL A 197 -1.61 11.90 -12.90
CA VAL A 197 -2.70 10.97 -12.61
C VAL A 197 -2.39 9.66 -13.33
N ASP A 198 -1.93 8.65 -12.61
CA ASP A 198 -1.44 7.40 -13.22
C ASP A 198 -2.06 6.14 -12.61
N SER A 199 -2.45 5.18 -13.44
CA SER A 199 -2.82 3.83 -12.98
C SER A 199 -3.96 3.79 -11.94
N ASN A 200 -4.91 4.73 -12.01
CA ASN A 200 -6.07 4.76 -11.12
C ASN A 200 -7.31 4.10 -11.75
N TYR A 201 -8.18 3.57 -10.91
CA TYR A 201 -9.56 3.21 -11.26
C TYR A 201 -10.49 4.33 -10.80
N ILE A 202 -11.10 5.05 -11.73
CA ILE A 202 -11.98 6.19 -11.47
C ILE A 202 -13.37 5.83 -11.97
N GLU A 203 -14.23 5.36 -11.06
CA GLU A 203 -15.45 4.67 -11.45
C GLU A 203 -16.72 5.14 -10.77
N PHE A 204 -17.86 5.03 -11.46
CA PHE A 204 -19.18 5.26 -10.87
C PHE A 204 -19.37 6.64 -10.20
N ASN A 205 -18.55 7.64 -10.56
CA ASN A 205 -18.65 8.98 -10.00
C ASN A 205 -19.74 9.80 -10.73
N PHE A 206 -20.41 10.69 -9.99
CA PHE A 206 -21.56 11.44 -10.50
C PHE A 206 -21.39 12.95 -10.31
N ALA A 207 -21.34 13.72 -11.40
CA ALA A 207 -21.16 15.18 -11.36
C ALA A 207 -22.23 15.94 -12.15
N GLY A 208 -22.29 17.26 -11.94
CA GLY A 208 -22.95 18.17 -12.86
C GLY A 208 -22.28 18.14 -14.24
N HIS A 209 -20.95 18.24 -14.28
CA HIS A 209 -20.12 18.05 -15.48
C HIS A 209 -18.81 17.34 -15.12
N GLY A 210 -18.18 16.58 -16.03
CA GLY A 210 -16.93 15.88 -15.69
C GLY A 210 -17.15 14.83 -14.61
N GLY A 211 -17.90 13.75 -14.90
CA GLY A 211 -18.24 12.74 -13.90
C GLY A 211 -17.00 12.13 -13.23
N GLY A 212 -16.04 11.68 -14.02
CA GLY A 212 -14.76 11.18 -13.53
C GLY A 212 -13.78 12.30 -13.19
N ILE A 213 -13.11 12.83 -14.22
CA ILE A 213 -12.05 13.84 -14.09
C ILE A 213 -12.50 15.17 -14.71
N ALA A 214 -12.26 16.27 -14.01
CA ALA A 214 -12.36 17.61 -14.58
C ALA A 214 -11.02 18.36 -14.45
N LEU A 215 -10.59 19.01 -15.53
CA LEU A 215 -9.43 19.90 -15.52
C LEU A 215 -9.87 21.33 -15.84
N LYS A 216 -9.39 22.28 -15.03
CA LYS A 216 -9.64 23.72 -15.21
C LYS A 216 -8.34 24.49 -15.20
N HIS A 217 -7.93 25.00 -16.36
CA HIS A 217 -6.63 25.65 -16.51
C HIS A 217 -5.50 24.75 -15.98
N SER A 218 -5.49 23.49 -16.42
CA SER A 218 -4.50 22.51 -15.97
C SER A 218 -3.87 21.74 -17.13
N HIS A 219 -2.61 21.34 -16.92
CA HIS A 219 -1.70 20.75 -17.90
C HIS A 219 -1.18 19.37 -17.47
N ALA A 220 -1.96 18.67 -16.65
CA ALA A 220 -1.61 17.38 -16.06
C ALA A 220 -1.20 16.30 -17.07
N THR A 221 -0.38 15.34 -16.61
CA THR A 221 -0.13 14.08 -17.30
C THR A 221 -1.09 13.01 -16.77
N ILE A 222 -1.85 12.38 -17.67
CA ILE A 222 -2.89 11.41 -17.33
C ILE A 222 -2.61 10.11 -18.09
N THR A 223 -2.19 9.07 -17.39
CA THR A 223 -1.72 7.81 -18.00
C THR A 223 -2.25 6.56 -17.33
N ARG A 224 -2.50 5.50 -18.10
CA ARG A 224 -2.83 4.16 -17.58
C ARG A 224 -4.04 4.10 -16.64
N ASN A 225 -4.93 5.09 -16.71
CA ASN A 225 -6.13 5.09 -15.88
C ASN A 225 -7.27 4.34 -16.56
N VAL A 226 -8.08 3.68 -15.74
CA VAL A 226 -9.40 3.17 -16.11
C VAL A 226 -10.44 4.17 -15.61
N ILE A 227 -11.10 4.85 -16.54
CA ILE A 227 -12.12 5.86 -16.24
C ILE A 227 -13.45 5.30 -16.74
N SER A 228 -14.26 4.73 -15.85
CA SER A 228 -15.46 4.00 -16.29
C SER A 228 -16.72 4.20 -15.48
N TYR A 229 -17.87 4.02 -16.14
CA TYR A 229 -19.19 4.14 -15.52
C TYR A 229 -19.46 5.49 -14.82
N ASN A 230 -18.69 6.53 -15.14
CA ASN A 230 -18.90 7.86 -14.60
C ASN A 230 -20.01 8.57 -15.36
N THR A 231 -20.78 9.38 -14.64
CA THR A 231 -21.94 10.08 -15.18
C THR A 231 -21.83 11.57 -14.92
N ALA A 232 -22.01 12.36 -15.98
CA ALA A 232 -22.26 13.79 -15.89
C ALA A 232 -23.73 14.06 -16.25
N MET A 233 -24.42 14.88 -15.45
CA MET A 233 -25.74 15.38 -15.84
C MET A 233 -25.66 16.19 -17.14
N GLY A 234 -24.63 17.03 -17.25
CA GLY A 234 -24.35 17.85 -18.41
C GLY A 234 -23.41 17.15 -19.38
N ASP A 235 -22.16 17.59 -19.41
CA ASP A 235 -21.15 17.14 -20.36
C ASP A 235 -19.95 16.46 -19.68
N GLY A 236 -19.21 15.66 -20.46
CA GLY A 236 -17.97 15.05 -19.98
C GLY A 236 -18.25 13.94 -18.99
N GLY A 237 -18.84 12.83 -19.41
CA GLY A 237 -19.15 11.72 -18.51
C GLY A 237 -17.88 11.18 -17.83
N GLY A 238 -16.90 10.78 -18.64
CA GLY A 238 -15.59 10.36 -18.15
C GLY A 238 -14.71 11.55 -17.79
N MET A 239 -14.50 12.46 -18.74
CA MET A 239 -13.59 13.60 -18.58
C MET A 239 -14.17 14.92 -19.12
N ARG A 240 -13.86 16.04 -18.47
CA ARG A 240 -14.11 17.40 -18.98
C ARG A 240 -12.87 18.28 -18.88
N LEU A 241 -12.46 18.89 -19.98
CA LEU A 241 -11.40 19.89 -20.05
C LEU A 241 -11.96 21.26 -20.40
N TYR A 242 -11.61 22.27 -19.61
CA TYR A 242 -12.09 23.63 -19.83
C TYR A 242 -11.10 24.68 -19.31
N THR A 243 -11.32 25.93 -19.73
CA THR A 243 -10.45 27.08 -19.41
C THR A 243 -9.00 26.83 -19.77
N GLU A 244 -8.71 26.64 -21.06
CA GLU A 244 -7.34 26.47 -21.58
C GLU A 244 -6.57 25.29 -20.95
N SER A 245 -7.25 24.17 -20.69
CA SER A 245 -6.61 22.96 -20.15
C SER A 245 -5.93 22.17 -21.26
N ASN A 246 -4.62 21.96 -21.15
CA ASN A 246 -3.80 21.31 -22.18
C ASN A 246 -3.02 20.11 -21.60
N PRO A 247 -3.70 19.07 -21.10
CA PRO A 247 -3.04 17.89 -20.55
C PRO A 247 -2.43 17.00 -21.64
N THR A 248 -1.51 16.13 -21.22
CA THR A 248 -1.07 14.97 -22.00
C THR A 248 -1.80 13.73 -21.49
N ILE A 249 -2.62 13.12 -22.34
CA ILE A 249 -3.49 11.99 -22.00
C ILE A 249 -3.11 10.79 -22.87
N ILE A 250 -2.42 9.82 -22.28
CA ILE A 250 -1.83 8.70 -23.01
C ILE A 250 -2.17 7.36 -22.37
N ASN A 251 -2.50 6.34 -23.16
CA ASN A 251 -2.71 4.97 -22.65
C ASN A 251 -3.77 4.90 -21.55
N ASN A 252 -4.94 5.52 -21.72
CA ASN A 252 -6.06 5.38 -20.78
C ASN A 252 -7.19 4.58 -21.42
N THR A 253 -7.98 3.90 -20.58
CA THR A 253 -9.22 3.24 -20.99
C THR A 253 -10.41 4.04 -20.44
N ILE A 254 -11.15 4.71 -21.31
CA ILE A 254 -12.32 5.53 -20.97
C ILE A 254 -13.57 4.82 -21.47
N SER A 255 -14.31 4.16 -20.57
CA SER A 255 -15.35 3.23 -20.99
C SER A 255 -16.66 3.34 -20.23
N HIS A 256 -17.81 3.04 -20.85
CA HIS A 256 -19.11 3.02 -20.17
C HIS A 256 -19.55 4.32 -19.50
N ASN A 257 -18.92 5.44 -19.83
CA ASN A 257 -19.27 6.75 -19.26
C ASN A 257 -20.48 7.37 -19.98
N CYS A 258 -21.17 8.30 -19.31
CA CYS A 258 -22.39 8.92 -19.83
C CYS A 258 -22.42 10.44 -19.57
N ALA A 259 -22.63 11.23 -20.62
CA ALA A 259 -23.01 12.64 -20.52
C ALA A 259 -24.51 12.79 -20.83
N ALA A 260 -25.34 12.84 -19.80
CA ALA A 260 -26.78 12.54 -19.89
C ALA A 260 -27.58 13.56 -20.70
N ALA A 261 -27.28 14.85 -20.55
CA ALA A 261 -28.01 15.91 -21.24
C ALA A 261 -27.33 16.40 -22.51
N TYR A 262 -26.01 16.24 -22.62
CA TYR A 262 -25.22 16.88 -23.68
C TYR A 262 -24.19 15.93 -24.32
N SER A 263 -22.91 16.31 -24.36
CA SER A 263 -21.90 15.64 -25.18
C SER A 263 -20.63 15.30 -24.40
N GLY A 264 -19.80 14.46 -25.01
CA GLY A 264 -18.57 13.94 -24.43
C GLY A 264 -18.87 12.90 -23.37
N GLY A 265 -19.59 11.83 -23.72
CA GLY A 265 -19.78 10.68 -22.84
C GLY A 265 -18.44 10.15 -22.34
N GLY A 266 -17.49 9.94 -23.25
CA GLY A 266 -16.10 9.66 -22.89
C GLY A 266 -15.39 10.92 -22.40
N MET A 267 -15.27 11.92 -23.27
CA MET A 267 -14.51 13.14 -22.99
C MET A 267 -15.10 14.36 -23.69
N GLN A 268 -15.13 15.50 -22.99
CA GLN A 268 -15.42 16.80 -23.58
C GLN A 268 -14.24 17.78 -23.46
N VAL A 269 -13.96 18.51 -24.55
CA VAL A 269 -12.94 19.57 -24.64
C VAL A 269 -13.58 20.90 -25.03
N VAL A 270 -13.44 21.92 -24.18
CA VAL A 270 -14.02 23.26 -24.40
C VAL A 270 -13.09 24.41 -23.99
N ASP A 271 -13.51 25.64 -24.26
CA ASP A 271 -12.92 26.88 -23.71
C ASP A 271 -11.41 27.03 -23.99
N GLY A 272 -10.99 26.86 -25.24
CA GLY A 272 -9.59 27.05 -25.64
C GLY A 272 -8.67 25.87 -25.32
N SER A 273 -9.21 24.77 -24.78
CA SER A 273 -8.43 23.59 -24.40
C SER A 273 -7.87 22.85 -25.63
N ALA A 274 -6.65 22.35 -25.51
CA ALA A 274 -5.90 21.70 -26.57
C ALA A 274 -5.07 20.52 -26.01
N PRO A 275 -5.72 19.41 -25.60
CA PRO A 275 -5.01 18.25 -25.09
C PRO A 275 -4.21 17.52 -26.18
N ILE A 276 -3.14 16.85 -25.78
CA ILE A 276 -2.56 15.74 -26.53
C ILE A 276 -3.29 14.46 -26.08
N PHE A 277 -3.89 13.73 -27.00
CA PHE A 277 -4.68 12.53 -26.71
C PHE A 277 -4.24 11.38 -27.62
N MET A 278 -3.52 10.40 -27.05
CA MET A 278 -2.87 9.35 -27.83
C MET A 278 -2.87 7.98 -27.16
N ASN A 279 -2.94 6.89 -27.95
CA ASN A 279 -2.93 5.51 -27.44
C ASN A 279 -4.05 5.20 -26.45
N ASN A 280 -5.14 5.96 -26.44
CA ASN A 280 -6.25 5.72 -25.53
C ASN A 280 -7.29 4.81 -26.17
N ILE A 281 -8.11 4.16 -25.35
CA ILE A 281 -9.38 3.55 -25.79
C ILE A 281 -10.54 4.40 -25.28
N ILE A 282 -11.46 4.78 -26.17
CA ILE A 282 -12.80 5.26 -25.79
C ILE A 282 -13.84 4.25 -26.28
N SER A 283 -14.51 3.58 -25.35
CA SER A 283 -15.45 2.51 -25.68
C SER A 283 -16.77 2.56 -24.92
N TYR A 284 -17.83 2.02 -25.51
CA TYR A 284 -19.11 1.72 -24.85
C TYR A 284 -19.73 2.90 -24.10
N THR A 285 -19.48 4.17 -24.49
CA THR A 285 -20.12 5.30 -23.82
C THR A 285 -21.63 5.16 -23.92
N ALA A 286 -22.31 5.22 -22.78
CA ALA A 286 -23.75 4.98 -22.69
C ALA A 286 -24.58 6.11 -23.31
N CYS A 287 -24.05 7.33 -23.30
CA CYS A 287 -24.68 8.51 -23.90
C CYS A 287 -23.67 9.64 -24.13
N GLY A 288 -23.98 10.57 -25.03
CA GLY A 288 -23.19 11.78 -25.28
C GLY A 288 -21.97 11.63 -26.20
N GLY A 289 -21.79 10.46 -26.82
CA GLY A 289 -20.68 10.18 -27.75
C GLY A 289 -19.33 9.92 -27.07
N GLY A 290 -18.33 9.58 -27.89
CA GLY A 290 -16.97 9.29 -27.44
C GLY A 290 -16.20 10.54 -27.04
N PHE A 291 -15.69 11.25 -28.05
CA PHE A 291 -14.87 12.46 -27.90
C PHE A 291 -15.59 13.67 -28.50
N ALA A 292 -15.88 14.68 -27.68
CA ALA A 292 -16.60 15.88 -28.10
C ALA A 292 -15.78 17.15 -27.93
N VAL A 293 -15.83 18.01 -28.94
CA VAL A 293 -15.22 19.34 -28.92
C VAL A 293 -16.30 20.42 -29.03
N ALA A 294 -16.18 21.49 -28.25
CA ALA A 294 -16.99 22.69 -28.43
C ALA A 294 -16.16 23.98 -28.35
N GLY A 295 -16.59 25.00 -29.08
CA GLY A 295 -15.87 26.28 -29.16
C GLY A 295 -14.60 26.19 -29.99
N ILE A 296 -13.67 27.11 -29.74
CA ILE A 296 -12.38 27.18 -30.43
C ILE A 296 -11.37 26.38 -29.62
N CYS A 297 -11.23 25.09 -29.96
CA CYS A 297 -10.33 24.15 -29.30
C CYS A 297 -9.50 23.43 -30.37
N ALA A 298 -8.30 22.98 -30.00
CA ALA A 298 -7.36 22.37 -30.94
C ALA A 298 -6.71 21.11 -30.35
N PRO A 299 -7.49 20.05 -30.03
CA PRO A 299 -6.92 18.79 -29.55
C PRO A 299 -6.03 18.15 -30.62
N VAL A 300 -4.95 17.51 -30.19
CA VAL A 300 -4.09 16.68 -31.03
C VAL A 300 -4.43 15.22 -30.76
N LEU A 301 -5.16 14.61 -31.69
CA LEU A 301 -5.55 13.20 -31.64
C LEU A 301 -4.59 12.35 -32.48
N SER A 302 -4.13 11.22 -31.93
CA SER A 302 -3.41 10.22 -32.72
C SER A 302 -3.39 8.83 -32.09
N TYR A 303 -3.47 7.79 -32.90
CA TYR A 303 -3.32 6.39 -32.47
C TYR A 303 -4.26 5.96 -31.33
N ASN A 304 -5.50 6.44 -31.33
CA ASN A 304 -6.52 6.03 -30.37
C ASN A 304 -7.45 4.97 -30.96
N LEU A 305 -8.03 4.13 -30.10
CA LEU A 305 -9.05 3.17 -30.48
C LEU A 305 -10.43 3.62 -29.99
N PHE A 306 -11.41 3.57 -30.87
CA PHE A 306 -12.82 3.85 -30.54
C PHE A 306 -13.71 2.63 -30.78
N HIS A 307 -14.70 2.42 -29.92
CA HIS A 307 -15.60 1.28 -30.05
C HIS A 307 -16.99 1.51 -29.43
N GLU A 308 -18.05 1.37 -30.25
CA GLU A 308 -19.45 1.33 -29.77
C GLU A 308 -19.87 2.49 -28.85
N ASN A 309 -19.50 3.72 -29.23
CA ASN A 309 -19.87 4.92 -28.47
C ASN A 309 -21.26 5.44 -28.89
N THR A 310 -22.22 5.44 -27.95
CA THR A 310 -23.57 5.93 -28.21
C THR A 310 -23.57 7.43 -28.49
N GLY A 311 -23.92 7.83 -29.71
CA GLY A 311 -23.85 9.22 -30.18
C GLY A 311 -22.71 9.48 -31.18
N GLY A 312 -21.87 8.48 -31.44
CA GLY A 312 -20.74 8.55 -32.36
C GLY A 312 -19.40 8.71 -31.65
N ASP A 313 -18.34 8.30 -32.32
CA ASP A 313 -16.97 8.33 -31.76
C ASP A 313 -16.43 9.77 -31.66
N TYR A 314 -16.70 10.60 -32.66
CA TYR A 314 -16.20 11.98 -32.76
C TYR A 314 -17.35 12.97 -32.94
N LEU A 315 -17.43 13.97 -32.06
CA LEU A 315 -18.42 15.04 -32.11
C LEU A 315 -17.70 16.38 -32.30
N ASN A 316 -17.95 17.03 -33.43
CA ASN A 316 -17.35 18.31 -33.85
C ASN A 316 -15.80 18.29 -33.95
N VAL A 317 -15.23 17.13 -34.17
CA VAL A 317 -13.79 16.93 -34.42
C VAL A 317 -13.63 15.82 -35.45
N LEU A 318 -12.52 15.83 -36.17
CA LEU A 318 -12.16 14.75 -37.10
C LEU A 318 -11.24 13.75 -36.39
N PRO A 319 -11.24 12.47 -36.83
CA PRO A 319 -10.25 11.52 -36.37
C PRO A 319 -8.83 12.01 -36.58
N GLY A 320 -7.97 11.68 -35.62
CA GLY A 320 -6.54 11.94 -35.64
C GLY A 320 -5.75 10.99 -36.53
N THR A 321 -4.43 11.20 -36.58
CA THR A 321 -3.54 10.31 -37.34
C THR A 321 -3.44 8.96 -36.66
N GLY A 322 -3.73 7.88 -37.39
CA GLY A 322 -3.61 6.52 -36.85
C GLY A 322 -4.72 6.11 -35.89
N ASP A 323 -5.73 6.97 -35.66
CA ASP A 323 -6.92 6.58 -34.91
C ASP A 323 -7.69 5.47 -35.66
N LEU A 324 -8.27 4.54 -34.90
CA LEU A 324 -8.93 3.34 -35.41
C LEU A 324 -10.26 3.10 -34.71
N THR A 325 -11.16 2.40 -35.40
CA THR A 325 -12.38 1.84 -34.80
C THR A 325 -12.24 0.32 -34.78
N GLY A 326 -12.44 -0.30 -33.62
CA GLY A 326 -12.28 -1.75 -33.47
C GLY A 326 -12.62 -2.24 -32.08
N ASN A 327 -12.95 -3.52 -31.94
CA ASN A 327 -13.33 -4.10 -30.66
C ASN A 327 -12.08 -4.26 -29.76
N PRO A 328 -12.02 -3.62 -28.58
CA PRO A 328 -10.91 -3.79 -27.65
C PRO A 328 -10.88 -5.18 -26.98
N ALA A 329 -11.94 -5.98 -27.14
CA ALA A 329 -12.05 -7.36 -26.68
C ALA A 329 -11.56 -7.55 -25.23
N TYR A 330 -12.15 -6.78 -24.32
CA TYR A 330 -11.85 -6.87 -22.90
C TYR A 330 -12.17 -8.27 -22.34
N VAL A 331 -11.47 -8.67 -21.27
CA VAL A 331 -11.81 -9.86 -20.46
C VAL A 331 -13.25 -9.75 -19.93
N GLY A 332 -13.65 -8.57 -19.44
CA GLY A 332 -14.99 -8.29 -18.91
C GLY A 332 -15.24 -8.88 -17.52
N GLY A 333 -16.51 -9.08 -17.14
CA GLY A 333 -16.89 -9.67 -15.84
C GLY A 333 -17.48 -8.69 -14.83
N THR A 334 -17.44 -9.04 -13.54
CA THR A 334 -17.89 -8.20 -12.42
C THR A 334 -16.98 -8.42 -11.20
N PRO A 335 -16.12 -7.45 -10.81
CA PRO A 335 -15.90 -6.14 -11.45
C PRO A 335 -15.44 -6.28 -12.92
N TYR A 336 -15.66 -5.24 -13.72
CA TYR A 336 -15.39 -5.30 -15.16
C TYR A 336 -13.89 -5.21 -15.42
N ASP A 337 -13.30 -6.27 -15.95
CA ASP A 337 -11.88 -6.33 -16.27
C ASP A 337 -11.60 -5.76 -17.66
N TYR A 338 -10.75 -4.73 -17.72
CA TYR A 338 -10.36 -4.03 -18.94
C TYR A 338 -9.05 -4.53 -19.58
N HIS A 339 -8.46 -5.61 -19.06
CA HIS A 339 -7.37 -6.28 -19.76
C HIS A 339 -7.83 -6.77 -21.13
N LEU A 340 -6.92 -6.70 -22.10
CA LEU A 340 -7.17 -7.10 -23.47
C LEU A 340 -7.12 -8.62 -23.61
N THR A 341 -7.89 -9.17 -24.54
CA THR A 341 -7.76 -10.56 -24.98
C THR A 341 -7.14 -10.65 -26.36
N ALA A 342 -6.61 -11.83 -26.72
CA ALA A 342 -5.94 -12.08 -28.01
C ALA A 342 -6.64 -11.53 -29.29
N PRO A 343 -7.99 -11.52 -29.42
CA PRO A 343 -8.66 -10.94 -30.59
C PRO A 343 -8.78 -9.41 -30.59
N SER A 344 -8.22 -8.71 -29.60
CA SER A 344 -8.36 -7.26 -29.46
C SER A 344 -7.77 -6.48 -30.63
N ALA A 345 -8.52 -5.48 -31.11
CA ALA A 345 -8.04 -4.51 -32.07
C ALA A 345 -7.09 -3.46 -31.47
N ALA A 346 -6.99 -3.40 -30.13
CA ALA A 346 -6.08 -2.49 -29.44
C ALA A 346 -4.62 -2.93 -29.55
N ILE A 347 -4.38 -4.24 -29.75
CA ILE A 347 -3.05 -4.84 -29.75
C ILE A 347 -2.20 -4.32 -30.92
N SER A 348 -1.02 -3.79 -30.59
CA SER A 348 -0.02 -3.20 -31.47
C SER A 348 -0.57 -2.13 -32.40
N SER A 349 -1.59 -1.38 -31.94
CA SER A 349 -2.27 -0.35 -32.73
C SER A 349 -1.92 1.08 -32.30
N GLY A 350 -1.29 1.25 -31.14
CA GLY A 350 -0.80 2.53 -30.62
C GLY A 350 0.37 3.11 -31.43
N ASN A 351 0.95 4.21 -30.96
CA ASN A 351 2.00 4.94 -31.65
C ASN A 351 3.18 4.01 -32.04
N PRO A 352 3.62 3.99 -33.31
CA PRO A 352 4.71 3.12 -33.78
C PRO A 352 6.11 3.58 -33.37
N ASP A 353 6.27 4.76 -32.75
CA ASP A 353 7.55 5.23 -32.25
C ASP A 353 8.01 4.36 -31.07
N PRO A 354 9.20 3.72 -31.16
CA PRO A 354 9.73 2.83 -30.12
C PRO A 354 9.81 3.43 -28.71
N GLN A 355 9.84 4.76 -28.56
CA GLN A 355 9.83 5.40 -27.25
C GLN A 355 8.55 5.15 -26.45
N TYR A 356 7.46 4.80 -27.15
CA TYR A 356 6.16 4.48 -26.54
C TYR A 356 5.91 2.99 -26.41
N ASN A 357 6.83 2.11 -26.80
CA ASN A 357 6.61 0.67 -26.76
C ASN A 357 6.12 0.18 -25.40
N ASP A 358 5.34 -0.90 -25.42
CA ASP A 358 4.89 -1.59 -24.22
C ASP A 358 6.09 -2.09 -23.40
N PRO A 359 5.90 -2.39 -22.10
CA PRO A 359 6.97 -2.90 -21.24
C PRO A 359 7.66 -4.17 -21.76
N ASP A 360 6.98 -5.01 -22.55
CA ASP A 360 7.57 -6.22 -23.17
C ASP A 360 8.38 -5.91 -24.46
N GLY A 361 8.44 -4.63 -24.85
CA GLY A 361 9.14 -4.13 -26.02
C GLY A 361 8.33 -4.20 -27.31
N THR A 362 7.08 -4.67 -27.30
CA THR A 362 6.22 -4.59 -28.48
C THR A 362 5.78 -3.16 -28.76
N ARG A 363 5.29 -2.95 -29.99
CA ARG A 363 4.64 -1.70 -30.34
C ARG A 363 3.45 -1.49 -29.41
N ASN A 364 3.35 -0.30 -28.83
CA ASN A 364 2.34 0.06 -27.84
C ASN A 364 0.93 -0.37 -28.23
N ASP A 365 0.22 -0.93 -27.27
CA ASP A 365 -1.21 -1.17 -27.34
C ASP A 365 -2.00 0.10 -27.01
N CYS A 366 -3.23 0.20 -27.52
CA CYS A 366 -4.13 1.24 -27.04
C CYS A 366 -4.71 0.84 -25.67
N GLY A 367 -4.87 1.81 -24.77
CA GLY A 367 -5.58 1.63 -23.50
C GLY A 367 -4.66 1.59 -22.28
N ALA A 368 -5.29 1.39 -21.12
CA ALA A 368 -4.62 1.34 -19.82
C ALA A 368 -3.74 0.11 -19.60
N PHE A 369 -4.06 -0.99 -20.27
CA PHE A 369 -3.36 -2.27 -20.17
C PHE A 369 -2.89 -2.69 -21.55
N TYR A 370 -1.67 -3.21 -21.62
CA TYR A 370 -1.14 -3.86 -22.81
C TYR A 370 -1.41 -5.37 -22.74
N TYR A 371 -1.38 -6.02 -23.90
CA TYR A 371 -1.48 -7.46 -24.05
C TYR A 371 -0.08 -8.05 -24.20
N PRO A 372 0.42 -8.84 -23.22
CA PRO A 372 1.76 -9.37 -23.29
C PRO A 372 1.91 -10.38 -24.44
N SER A 373 2.93 -10.16 -25.28
CA SER A 373 3.24 -11.01 -26.44
C SER A 373 4.18 -12.18 -26.09
N GLY A 374 3.92 -12.85 -24.96
CA GLY A 374 4.73 -13.96 -24.46
C GLY A 374 4.29 -14.38 -23.06
N PRO A 375 4.88 -15.44 -22.45
CA PRO A 375 4.81 -15.55 -20.99
C PRO A 375 5.36 -14.24 -20.42
N ALA A 376 4.67 -13.63 -19.44
CA ALA A 376 5.15 -12.43 -18.75
C ALA A 376 6.66 -12.58 -18.54
N THR A 377 7.47 -11.66 -19.07
CA THR A 377 8.90 -11.71 -18.81
C THR A 377 9.04 -11.53 -17.31
N PRO A 378 9.43 -12.59 -16.58
CA PRO A 378 9.30 -12.62 -15.14
C PRO A 378 10.19 -11.54 -14.55
N VAL A 379 9.89 -11.13 -13.30
CA VAL A 379 10.89 -10.41 -12.52
C VAL A 379 12.22 -11.14 -12.65
N VAL A 380 13.26 -10.40 -13.03
CA VAL A 380 14.60 -10.96 -13.13
C VAL A 380 15.20 -10.92 -11.74
N LEU A 381 15.08 -12.02 -10.99
CA LEU A 381 15.79 -12.17 -9.72
C LEU A 381 17.30 -12.22 -9.97
N ALA A 382 18.02 -11.20 -9.50
CA ALA A 382 19.48 -11.16 -9.51
C ALA A 382 20.08 -12.06 -8.41
N ALA A 383 19.43 -12.11 -7.26
CA ALA A 383 19.82 -12.96 -6.14
C ALA A 383 18.62 -13.29 -5.25
N PHE A 384 18.62 -14.48 -4.65
CA PHE A 384 17.77 -14.82 -3.50
C PHE A 384 18.60 -15.70 -2.57
N THR A 385 18.75 -15.29 -1.31
CA THR A 385 19.62 -15.96 -0.33
C THR A 385 18.97 -16.01 1.05
N ALA A 386 19.36 -17.01 1.85
CA ALA A 386 18.94 -17.18 3.22
C ALA A 386 20.15 -17.20 4.16
N SER A 387 20.07 -16.46 5.27
CA SER A 387 21.06 -16.44 6.34
C SER A 387 20.39 -16.71 7.67
N SER A 388 20.99 -17.53 8.52
CA SER A 388 20.39 -17.93 9.81
C SER A 388 21.11 -17.31 11.00
N SER A 389 20.33 -17.00 12.05
CA SER A 389 20.82 -16.52 13.34
C SER A 389 19.95 -17.09 14.47
N LEU A 390 20.29 -16.79 15.73
CA LEU A 390 19.45 -17.17 16.87
C LEU A 390 18.08 -16.47 16.88
N GLN A 391 17.89 -15.44 16.05
CA GLN A 391 16.65 -14.69 15.92
C GLN A 391 15.76 -15.19 14.77
N GLY A 392 16.18 -16.26 14.06
CA GLY A 392 15.43 -16.86 12.94
C GLY A 392 16.23 -16.93 11.64
N VAL A 393 15.53 -16.92 10.51
CA VAL A 393 16.14 -16.91 9.16
C VAL A 393 15.84 -15.58 8.48
N THR A 394 16.88 -14.86 8.06
CA THR A 394 16.77 -13.66 7.24
C THR A 394 16.97 -14.01 5.77
N LEU A 395 15.95 -13.74 4.97
CA LEU A 395 15.87 -13.90 3.54
C LEU A 395 16.15 -12.55 2.88
N THR A 396 17.02 -12.52 1.89
CA THR A 396 17.28 -11.32 1.08
C THR A 396 17.20 -11.67 -0.40
N TRP A 397 16.58 -10.81 -1.18
CA TRP A 397 16.59 -10.93 -2.63
C TRP A 397 16.82 -9.58 -3.29
N THR A 398 17.38 -9.64 -4.48
CA THR A 398 17.61 -8.48 -5.34
C THR A 398 16.97 -8.78 -6.68
N THR A 399 16.17 -7.85 -7.18
CA THR A 399 15.66 -7.87 -8.55
C THR A 399 16.62 -7.07 -9.43
N ALA A 400 16.83 -7.51 -10.67
CA ALA A 400 17.52 -6.72 -11.69
C ALA A 400 16.54 -5.81 -12.43
N SER A 401 15.28 -6.25 -12.53
CA SER A 401 14.14 -5.51 -13.04
C SER A 401 12.84 -6.17 -12.57
N GLU A 402 11.81 -5.37 -12.40
CA GLU A 402 10.44 -5.76 -12.05
C GLU A 402 9.51 -5.27 -13.15
N ILE A 403 8.56 -6.10 -13.57
CA ILE A 403 7.53 -5.70 -14.52
C ILE A 403 6.23 -6.14 -13.93
N GLU A 404 5.33 -5.18 -13.72
CA GLU A 404 3.99 -5.36 -13.17
C GLU A 404 3.98 -6.14 -11.85
N SER A 405 5.08 -6.11 -11.08
CA SER A 405 5.16 -6.86 -9.84
C SER A 405 4.31 -6.15 -8.79
N TYR A 406 3.26 -6.83 -8.33
CA TYR A 406 2.42 -6.37 -7.23
C TYR A 406 3.13 -6.61 -5.89
N GLY A 407 3.76 -7.76 -5.71
CA GLY A 407 4.53 -8.04 -4.50
C GLY A 407 5.09 -9.46 -4.39
N TRP A 408 5.67 -9.74 -3.23
CA TRP A 408 6.39 -10.97 -2.91
C TRP A 408 5.83 -11.62 -1.67
N VAL A 409 5.58 -12.93 -1.70
CA VAL A 409 5.33 -13.72 -0.49
C VAL A 409 6.49 -14.69 -0.28
N VAL A 410 7.12 -14.61 0.89
CA VAL A 410 8.07 -15.62 1.35
C VAL A 410 7.27 -16.83 1.82
N GLN A 411 7.45 -17.94 1.11
CA GLN A 411 6.87 -19.22 1.48
C GLN A 411 7.94 -20.13 2.08
N ARG A 412 7.56 -20.86 3.12
CA ARG A 412 8.36 -21.91 3.76
C ARG A 412 7.69 -23.26 3.55
N MET A 413 8.49 -24.29 3.29
CA MET A 413 8.00 -25.65 3.24
C MET A 413 7.63 -26.13 4.65
N ASP A 414 6.42 -26.65 4.83
CA ASP A 414 5.96 -27.24 6.08
C ASP A 414 6.36 -28.73 6.23
N GLU A 415 6.06 -29.31 7.38
CA GLU A 415 6.38 -30.72 7.69
C GLU A 415 5.55 -31.71 6.86
N ALA A 416 4.40 -31.28 6.31
CA ALA A 416 3.56 -32.07 5.41
C ALA A 416 4.04 -32.01 3.95
N GLY A 417 5.09 -31.23 3.65
CA GLY A 417 5.63 -31.03 2.31
C GLY A 417 4.84 -30.05 1.45
N SER A 418 4.04 -29.18 2.07
CA SER A 418 3.30 -28.09 1.41
C SER A 418 3.97 -26.75 1.65
N TRP A 419 3.84 -25.84 0.68
CA TRP A 419 4.32 -24.46 0.83
C TRP A 419 3.29 -23.63 1.58
N ALA A 420 3.73 -22.98 2.66
CA ALA A 420 2.93 -22.06 3.44
C ALA A 420 3.59 -20.69 3.49
N ALA A 421 2.80 -19.62 3.37
CA ALA A 421 3.28 -18.26 3.56
C ALA A 421 3.80 -18.10 5.00
N VAL A 422 5.00 -17.54 5.13
CA VAL A 422 5.58 -17.13 6.42
C VAL A 422 5.75 -15.63 6.53
N SER A 423 5.77 -14.91 5.41
CA SER A 423 5.64 -13.46 5.38
C SER A 423 4.22 -13.04 4.99
N PRO A 424 3.82 -11.80 5.33
CA PRO A 424 2.78 -11.11 4.56
C PRO A 424 3.25 -10.84 3.12
N LEU A 425 2.39 -10.26 2.28
CA LEU A 425 2.82 -9.78 0.97
C LEU A 425 3.79 -8.59 1.17
N ILE A 426 4.89 -8.60 0.44
CA ILE A 426 5.92 -7.57 0.51
C ILE A 426 5.82 -6.80 -0.79
N ALA A 427 5.35 -5.56 -0.73
CA ALA A 427 5.06 -4.74 -1.90
C ALA A 427 6.28 -4.66 -2.82
N ALA A 428 6.06 -4.89 -4.12
CA ALA A 428 7.07 -4.65 -5.14
C ALA A 428 6.97 -3.21 -5.66
N HIS A 429 7.91 -2.81 -6.52
CA HIS A 429 7.93 -1.46 -7.09
C HIS A 429 7.12 -1.35 -8.38
N GLY A 430 6.23 -2.31 -8.68
CA GLY A 430 5.45 -2.35 -9.90
C GLY A 430 6.33 -2.69 -11.10
N SER A 431 6.34 -1.81 -12.09
CA SER A 431 7.22 -1.88 -13.26
C SER A 431 8.43 -0.97 -13.06
N SER A 432 9.60 -1.58 -12.86
CA SER A 432 10.87 -0.89 -12.68
C SER A 432 12.03 -1.61 -13.37
N VAL A 433 12.84 -0.88 -14.12
CA VAL A 433 14.06 -1.42 -14.78
C VAL A 433 15.31 -1.29 -13.92
N GLU A 434 15.20 -0.64 -12.74
CA GLU A 434 16.29 -0.48 -11.80
C GLU A 434 16.32 -1.63 -10.78
N PRO A 435 17.51 -2.04 -10.29
CA PRO A 435 17.59 -3.09 -9.27
C PRO A 435 16.98 -2.66 -7.93
N HIS A 436 16.19 -3.55 -7.31
CA HIS A 436 15.61 -3.33 -5.99
C HIS A 436 16.04 -4.43 -5.02
N ASP A 437 16.36 -4.03 -3.79
CA ASP A 437 16.78 -4.93 -2.71
C ASP A 437 15.66 -5.10 -1.69
N TYR A 438 15.48 -6.35 -1.27
CA TYR A 438 14.45 -6.74 -0.34
C TYR A 438 15.00 -7.60 0.79
N THR A 439 14.32 -7.56 1.93
CA THR A 439 14.66 -8.37 3.10
C THR A 439 13.41 -8.78 3.87
N TYR A 440 13.41 -10.00 4.39
CA TYR A 440 12.39 -10.51 5.30
C TYR A 440 13.03 -11.43 6.35
N THR A 441 12.59 -11.37 7.61
CA THR A 441 13.07 -12.28 8.66
C THR A 441 11.95 -13.16 9.18
N ASP A 442 12.04 -14.46 8.93
CA ASP A 442 11.21 -15.48 9.55
C ASP A 442 11.69 -15.73 10.98
N ALA A 443 11.13 -14.96 11.92
CA ALA A 443 11.40 -15.09 13.36
C ALA A 443 10.74 -16.32 14.01
N THR A 444 9.88 -17.03 13.27
CA THR A 444 9.22 -18.26 13.76
C THR A 444 10.09 -19.50 13.56
N ALA A 445 11.17 -19.38 12.78
CA ALA A 445 12.12 -20.44 12.53
C ALA A 445 12.84 -20.86 13.83
N GLN A 446 12.69 -22.11 14.21
CA GLN A 446 13.17 -22.65 15.48
C GLN A 446 14.62 -23.07 15.42
N ALA A 447 15.34 -22.83 16.52
CA ALA A 447 16.73 -23.25 16.71
C ALA A 447 16.89 -24.77 16.52
N GLY A 448 17.88 -25.19 15.74
CA GLY A 448 18.16 -26.59 15.44
C GLY A 448 17.39 -27.16 14.23
N CYS A 449 16.47 -26.41 13.63
CA CYS A 449 15.69 -26.84 12.49
C CYS A 449 16.29 -26.37 11.16
N ALA A 450 16.07 -27.16 10.10
CA ALA A 450 16.39 -26.80 8.72
C ALA A 450 15.11 -26.48 7.95
N TYR A 451 15.14 -25.40 7.17
CA TYR A 451 13.99 -24.87 6.44
C TYR A 451 14.34 -24.67 4.96
N ARG A 452 13.32 -24.86 4.10
CA ARG A 452 13.33 -24.53 2.66
C ARG A 452 12.40 -23.34 2.44
N TYR A 453 12.88 -22.36 1.68
CA TYR A 453 12.13 -21.15 1.32
C TYR A 453 12.08 -20.97 -0.19
N ARG A 454 11.02 -20.32 -0.65
CA ARG A 454 10.89 -19.75 -2.01
C ARG A 454 10.15 -18.41 -1.93
N LEU A 455 10.28 -17.62 -2.98
CA LEU A 455 9.45 -16.45 -3.20
C LEU A 455 8.30 -16.82 -4.13
N GLU A 456 7.13 -16.29 -3.85
CA GLU A 456 5.99 -16.18 -4.74
C GLU A 456 5.89 -14.70 -5.15
N GLN A 457 6.26 -14.40 -6.39
CA GLN A 457 5.99 -13.12 -7.04
C GLN A 457 4.52 -13.12 -7.44
N ILE A 458 3.80 -12.05 -7.12
CA ILE A 458 2.45 -11.78 -7.59
C ILE A 458 2.52 -10.56 -8.50
N ASP A 459 1.87 -10.64 -9.65
CA ASP A 459 1.77 -9.55 -10.62
C ASP A 459 0.48 -8.74 -10.42
N LEU A 460 0.42 -7.53 -11.02
CA LEU A 460 -0.73 -6.64 -10.98
C LEU A 460 -1.97 -7.26 -11.65
N ASP A 461 -1.78 -8.23 -12.54
CA ASP A 461 -2.83 -9.06 -13.13
C ASP A 461 -3.30 -10.22 -12.22
N GLY A 462 -2.68 -10.37 -11.04
CA GLY A 462 -2.95 -11.42 -10.06
C GLY A 462 -2.32 -12.78 -10.37
N SER A 463 -1.54 -12.90 -11.45
CA SER A 463 -0.78 -14.11 -11.74
C SER A 463 0.40 -14.26 -10.77
N ALA A 464 0.88 -15.50 -10.61
CA ALA A 464 1.95 -15.81 -9.66
C ALA A 464 3.10 -16.59 -10.30
N THR A 465 4.33 -16.19 -10.01
CA THR A 465 5.57 -16.88 -10.39
C THR A 465 6.41 -17.22 -9.16
N TYR A 466 7.19 -18.30 -9.21
CA TYR A 466 7.94 -18.78 -8.06
C TYR A 466 9.45 -18.76 -8.31
N SER A 467 10.22 -18.30 -7.32
CA SER A 467 11.69 -18.34 -7.38
C SER A 467 12.25 -19.76 -7.26
N PRO A 468 13.53 -19.97 -7.60
CA PRO A 468 14.29 -21.09 -7.07
C PRO A 468 14.29 -21.12 -5.55
N GLU A 469 14.51 -22.30 -4.97
CA GLU A 469 14.49 -22.50 -3.53
C GLU A 469 15.83 -22.20 -2.87
N VAL A 470 15.78 -21.76 -1.63
CA VAL A 470 16.95 -21.62 -0.75
C VAL A 470 16.74 -22.37 0.55
N THR A 471 17.83 -22.77 1.20
CA THR A 471 17.79 -23.51 2.47
C THR A 471 18.57 -22.79 3.55
N ALA A 472 18.06 -22.83 4.78
CA ALA A 472 18.78 -22.36 5.95
C ALA A 472 18.59 -23.30 7.14
N THR A 473 19.63 -23.46 7.96
CA THR A 473 19.57 -24.20 9.22
C THR A 473 19.81 -23.24 10.37
N VAL A 474 18.84 -23.12 11.27
CA VAL A 474 18.96 -22.25 12.45
C VAL A 474 19.89 -22.93 13.46
N PRO A 475 20.95 -22.25 13.93
CA PRO A 475 21.83 -22.84 14.95
C PRO A 475 21.05 -23.19 16.22
N ALA A 476 21.26 -24.40 16.77
CA ALA A 476 20.73 -24.76 18.08
C ALA A 476 21.51 -24.03 19.20
N LEU A 477 20.81 -23.42 20.16
CA LEU A 477 21.41 -22.99 21.43
C LEU A 477 21.70 -24.24 22.27
N ALA A 478 22.97 -24.53 22.53
CA ALA A 478 23.35 -25.52 23.52
C ALA A 478 23.07 -24.94 24.93
N LEU A 479 21.91 -25.26 25.51
CA LEU A 479 21.61 -25.00 26.92
C LEU A 479 21.98 -26.24 27.74
N ASP A 480 22.81 -26.10 28.76
CA ASP A 480 23.08 -27.21 29.69
C ASP A 480 21.88 -27.43 30.63
N PHE A 481 21.47 -28.69 30.82
CA PHE A 481 20.47 -29.06 31.82
C PHE A 481 21.00 -28.72 33.23
N GLY A 482 20.22 -27.99 34.03
CA GLY A 482 20.69 -27.57 35.35
C GLY A 482 19.63 -27.01 36.30
N LEU A 483 19.84 -27.24 37.60
CA LEU A 483 19.15 -26.54 38.69
C LEU A 483 20.12 -25.48 39.24
N GLN A 484 19.73 -24.21 39.25
CA GLN A 484 20.55 -23.09 39.72
C GLN A 484 20.45 -22.92 41.25
N PRO A 485 21.40 -22.22 41.91
CA PRO A 485 21.21 -21.83 43.30
C PRO A 485 19.95 -20.98 43.45
N ASN A 486 19.19 -21.18 44.52
CA ASN A 486 18.05 -20.34 44.83
C ASN A 486 18.52 -18.95 45.29
N TYR A 487 17.69 -17.92 45.04
CA TYR A 487 17.97 -16.57 45.52
C TYR A 487 16.71 -15.93 46.14
N PRO A 488 16.80 -15.35 47.35
CA PRO A 488 17.99 -15.35 48.23
C PRO A 488 18.32 -16.76 48.81
N ASN A 489 19.56 -16.99 49.25
CA ASN A 489 19.94 -18.17 50.06
C ASN A 489 21.07 -17.79 51.04
N PRO A 490 20.86 -17.80 52.37
CA PRO A 490 19.62 -18.15 53.07
C PRO A 490 18.43 -17.22 52.75
N PHE A 491 17.20 -17.70 52.93
CA PHE A 491 15.96 -16.98 52.60
C PHE A 491 14.98 -16.87 53.78
N ASN A 492 14.05 -15.90 53.72
CA ASN A 492 13.00 -15.67 54.72
C ASN A 492 11.78 -14.91 54.14
N PRO A 493 10.56 -15.48 54.14
CA PRO A 493 10.27 -16.90 54.01
C PRO A 493 10.24 -17.35 52.53
N GLU A 494 10.54 -16.47 51.57
CA GLU A 494 10.42 -16.73 50.13
C GLU A 494 11.77 -16.78 49.40
N THR A 495 11.88 -17.66 48.42
CA THR A 495 13.02 -17.73 47.49
C THR A 495 12.58 -18.11 46.08
N ALA A 496 13.31 -17.62 45.07
CA ALA A 496 13.17 -18.06 43.69
C ALA A 496 14.08 -19.27 43.43
N ILE A 497 13.55 -20.28 42.73
CA ILE A 497 14.26 -21.48 42.28
C ILE A 497 14.22 -21.47 40.74
N VAL A 498 15.40 -21.47 40.12
CA VAL A 498 15.56 -21.38 38.66
C VAL A 498 16.16 -22.69 38.13
N TYR A 499 15.63 -23.20 37.02
CA TYR A 499 16.16 -24.36 36.32
C TYR A 499 16.11 -24.21 34.80
N THR A 500 17.02 -24.89 34.09
CA THR A 500 17.17 -24.82 32.63
C THR A 500 16.99 -26.20 32.02
N LEU A 501 16.22 -26.27 30.92
CA LEU A 501 15.96 -27.48 30.15
C LEU A 501 16.51 -27.31 28.72
N PRO A 502 17.35 -28.26 28.22
CA PRO A 502 17.85 -28.24 26.84
C PRO A 502 16.75 -28.50 25.80
N GLU A 503 15.75 -29.31 26.17
CA GLU A 503 14.64 -29.73 25.31
C GLU A 503 13.35 -29.88 26.13
N ALA A 504 12.20 -29.96 25.44
CA ALA A 504 10.91 -30.11 26.10
C ALA A 504 10.82 -31.45 26.85
N THR A 505 10.76 -31.39 28.19
CA THR A 505 10.90 -32.58 29.04
C THR A 505 9.88 -32.56 30.19
N PRO A 506 9.27 -33.71 30.56
CA PRO A 506 8.47 -33.81 31.78
C PRO A 506 9.34 -33.55 33.01
N VAL A 507 8.95 -32.56 33.83
CA VAL A 507 9.66 -32.21 35.05
C VAL A 507 8.86 -32.55 36.30
N TYR A 508 9.58 -32.83 37.38
CA TYR A 508 9.06 -32.91 38.74
C TYR A 508 10.03 -32.16 39.67
N LEU A 509 9.58 -31.02 40.19
CA LEU A 509 10.32 -30.16 41.11
C LEU A 509 9.65 -30.23 42.49
N ALA A 510 10.36 -30.74 43.48
CA ALA A 510 9.84 -30.90 44.83
C ALA A 510 10.87 -30.54 45.90
N VAL A 511 10.37 -30.17 47.08
CA VAL A 511 11.16 -29.88 48.27
C VAL A 511 10.99 -31.01 49.28
N TYR A 512 12.11 -31.37 49.90
CA TYR A 512 12.22 -32.38 50.96
C TYR A 512 12.90 -31.78 52.19
N ASP A 513 12.63 -32.32 53.37
CA ASP A 513 13.35 -31.94 54.58
C ASP A 513 14.74 -32.60 54.65
N ALA A 514 15.53 -32.27 55.67
CA ALA A 514 16.87 -32.84 55.89
C ALA A 514 16.88 -34.37 56.09
N ALA A 515 15.73 -34.99 56.43
CA ALA A 515 15.58 -36.44 56.54
C ALA A 515 15.12 -37.08 55.22
N GLY A 516 14.96 -36.29 54.14
CA GLY A 516 14.48 -36.76 52.84
C GLY A 516 12.97 -36.96 52.77
N ARG A 517 12.21 -36.50 53.77
CA ARG A 517 10.74 -36.59 53.74
C ARG A 517 10.19 -35.49 52.84
N PHE A 518 9.21 -35.85 52.02
CA PHE A 518 8.54 -34.90 51.12
C PHE A 518 7.87 -33.77 51.91
N VAL A 519 8.07 -32.53 51.46
CA VAL A 519 7.49 -31.32 52.05
C VAL A 519 6.45 -30.72 51.11
N GLN A 520 6.83 -30.44 49.86
CA GLN A 520 5.96 -29.75 48.92
C GLN A 520 6.40 -29.99 47.46
N GLU A 521 5.42 -30.14 46.57
CA GLU A 521 5.63 -30.08 45.13
C GLU A 521 5.55 -28.62 44.66
N LEU A 522 6.54 -28.20 43.87
CA LEU A 522 6.64 -26.83 43.34
C LEU A 522 6.22 -26.74 41.87
N ALA A 523 6.52 -27.77 41.08
CA ALA A 523 6.08 -27.86 39.69
C ALA A 523 6.10 -29.32 39.22
N SER A 524 5.12 -29.69 38.40
CA SER A 524 5.04 -30.99 37.73
C SER A 524 4.50 -30.82 36.31
N GLY A 525 4.83 -31.76 35.41
CA GLY A 525 4.32 -31.83 34.04
C GLY A 525 5.35 -31.48 32.96
N LEU A 526 4.92 -31.52 31.70
CA LEU A 526 5.75 -31.19 30.54
C LEU A 526 6.11 -29.70 30.53
N ARG A 527 7.40 -29.38 30.36
CA ARG A 527 7.88 -27.99 30.22
C ARG A 527 8.67 -27.83 28.93
N PRO A 528 8.53 -26.69 28.21
CA PRO A 528 9.32 -26.42 27.01
C PRO A 528 10.81 -26.22 27.32
N ALA A 529 11.67 -26.32 26.30
CA ALA A 529 13.07 -25.95 26.39
C ALA A 529 13.21 -24.48 26.85
N GLY A 530 14.26 -24.17 27.63
CA GLY A 530 14.50 -22.83 28.15
C GLY A 530 14.68 -22.77 29.67
N THR A 531 14.66 -21.55 30.21
CA THR A 531 14.85 -21.29 31.65
C THR A 531 13.51 -21.03 32.33
N HIS A 532 13.29 -21.68 33.47
CA HIS A 532 12.06 -21.67 34.24
C HIS A 532 12.34 -21.20 35.67
N GLN A 533 11.40 -20.46 36.26
CA GLN A 533 11.50 -19.96 37.63
C GLN A 533 10.24 -20.29 38.42
N VAL A 534 10.41 -20.77 39.67
CA VAL A 534 9.33 -21.02 40.62
C VAL A 534 9.66 -20.37 41.95
N THR A 535 8.70 -19.63 42.52
CA THR A 535 8.82 -19.05 43.87
C THR A 535 8.32 -20.03 44.91
N TRP A 536 9.12 -20.28 45.95
CA TRP A 536 8.72 -21.11 47.08
C TRP A 536 8.59 -20.26 48.35
N ASN A 537 7.42 -20.30 48.98
CA ASN A 537 7.15 -19.68 50.28
C ASN A 537 7.10 -20.74 51.38
N ALA A 538 8.04 -20.67 52.32
CA ALA A 538 8.23 -21.62 53.41
C ALA A 538 7.77 -21.06 54.78
N GLY A 539 6.87 -20.07 54.81
CA GLY A 539 6.50 -19.34 56.04
C GLY A 539 6.00 -20.24 57.18
N ASN A 540 5.36 -21.35 56.85
CA ASN A 540 4.81 -22.31 57.81
C ASN A 540 5.80 -23.39 58.28
N LEU A 541 7.05 -23.34 57.81
CA LEU A 541 8.07 -24.35 58.10
C LEU A 541 9.12 -23.83 59.12
N PRO A 542 9.73 -24.69 59.95
CA PRO A 542 10.78 -24.26 60.88
C PRO A 542 12.07 -23.86 60.15
N SER A 543 12.89 -22.98 60.75
CA SER A 543 14.24 -22.68 60.24
C SER A 543 15.05 -23.98 60.09
N GLY A 544 15.76 -24.14 58.99
CA GLY A 544 16.47 -25.38 58.69
C GLY A 544 16.95 -25.50 57.25
N THR A 545 17.60 -26.62 56.96
CA THR A 545 18.02 -26.97 55.59
C THR A 545 16.98 -27.87 54.94
N TYR A 546 16.61 -27.53 53.72
CA TYR A 546 15.72 -28.28 52.85
C TYR A 546 16.47 -28.69 51.58
N LEU A 547 15.98 -29.72 50.89
CA LEU A 547 16.54 -30.19 49.63
C LEU A 547 15.52 -29.96 48.52
N CYS A 548 15.87 -29.16 47.53
CA CYS A 548 15.11 -29.02 46.29
C CYS A 548 15.63 -30.02 45.27
N ARG A 549 14.76 -30.88 44.75
CA ARG A 549 15.09 -31.86 43.73
C ARG A 549 14.29 -31.58 42.46
N LEU A 550 15.01 -31.42 41.35
CA LEU A 550 14.47 -31.39 39.99
C LEU A 550 14.73 -32.75 39.35
N GLN A 551 13.70 -33.38 38.83
CA GLN A 551 13.79 -34.54 37.95
C GLN A 551 13.24 -34.17 36.59
N ALA A 552 13.98 -34.42 35.52
CA ALA A 552 13.55 -34.22 34.14
C ALA A 552 13.96 -35.44 33.31
N GLY A 553 12.98 -36.25 32.88
CA GLY A 553 13.25 -37.55 32.26
C GLY A 553 14.09 -38.47 33.15
N SER A 554 15.26 -38.89 32.67
CA SER A 554 16.23 -39.72 33.41
C SER A 554 17.23 -38.94 34.26
N LEU A 555 17.28 -37.60 34.12
CA LEU A 555 18.23 -36.75 34.82
C LEU A 555 17.61 -36.18 36.10
N ALA A 556 18.41 -36.06 37.16
CA ALA A 556 17.99 -35.47 38.42
C ALA A 556 19.09 -34.60 39.05
N PHE A 557 18.72 -33.42 39.52
CA PHE A 557 19.57 -32.53 40.31
C PHE A 557 18.95 -32.27 41.67
N THR A 558 19.79 -32.19 42.69
CA THR A 558 19.37 -31.83 44.05
C THR A 558 20.23 -30.69 44.56
N ARG A 559 19.62 -29.68 45.18
CA ARG A 559 20.33 -28.57 45.84
C ARG A 559 19.77 -28.25 47.22
N PRO A 560 20.63 -27.89 48.18
CA PRO A 560 20.18 -27.43 49.49
C PRO A 560 19.62 -26.01 49.44
N LEU A 561 18.57 -25.76 50.22
CA LEU A 561 17.95 -24.47 50.49
C LEU A 561 18.03 -24.20 52.00
N THR A 562 18.41 -23.00 52.42
CA THR A 562 18.53 -22.65 53.86
C THR A 562 17.48 -21.61 54.25
N LEU A 563 16.50 -22.01 55.05
CA LEU A 563 15.48 -21.12 55.62
C LEU A 563 15.96 -20.59 56.98
N ILE A 564 15.96 -19.26 57.15
CA ILE A 564 16.25 -18.60 58.43
C ILE A 564 15.06 -17.70 58.79
N LYS A 565 14.45 -17.94 59.94
CA LYS A 565 13.41 -17.07 60.51
C LYS A 565 13.98 -15.99 61.40
#